data_AF-A0A6L3A6T8-F1
#
_entry.id   AF-A0A6L3A6T8-F1
#
_cell.length_a   1.000
_cell.length_b   1.000
_cell.length_c   1.000
_cell.angle_alpha   90.00
_cell.angle_beta   90.00
_cell.angle_gamma   90.00
#
_symmetry.space_group_name_H-M   'P 1'
#
loop_
_entity.id
_entity.type
_entity.pdbx_description
1 polymer ?
#
loop_
_entity_poly.entity_id
_entity_poly.type
_entity_poly.pdbx_seq_one_letter_code
_entity_poly.pdbx_strand_id
1 'polypeptide(L)'
;MKRIRTTFLRWVFFCALHAGALLIILGVALFLEARNMLPNPFGLAFSVLGVPLLLTPIFGWGWSELYVWWYNDRIPSHYCRTCGYDLTGNVSGVCPECGDPVV
;
A
#
# COMPACT_ATOMS: atom_id res chain seq x y z
N MET A 1 17.59 0.29 -8.03
CA MET A 1 17.15 -0.71 -7.03
C MET A 1 16.44 -0.15 -5.78
N LYS A 2 16.57 1.14 -5.40
CA LYS A 2 15.93 1.69 -4.17
C LYS A 2 14.39 1.77 -4.22
N ARG A 3 13.80 2.03 -5.39
CA ARG A 3 12.35 2.22 -5.61
C ARG A 3 11.49 0.96 -5.37
N ILE A 4 12.04 -0.21 -5.66
CA ILE A 4 11.35 -1.49 -5.45
C ILE A 4 11.24 -1.80 -3.95
N ARG A 5 12.27 -1.43 -3.18
CA ARG A 5 12.37 -1.74 -1.75
C ARG A 5 11.36 -0.94 -0.91
N THR A 6 11.10 0.32 -1.25
CA THR A 6 10.12 1.17 -0.55
C THR A 6 8.67 0.79 -0.87
N THR A 7 8.39 0.41 -2.12
CA THR A 7 7.07 -0.06 -2.55
C THR A 7 6.73 -1.39 -1.88
N PHE A 8 7.70 -2.31 -1.83
CA PHE A 8 7.55 -3.59 -1.14
C PHE A 8 7.31 -3.43 0.37
N LEU A 9 8.09 -2.59 1.06
CA LEU A 9 7.89 -2.35 2.50
C LEU A 9 6.50 -1.77 2.81
N ARG A 10 6.00 -0.87 1.96
CA ARG A 10 4.66 -0.29 2.11
C ARG A 10 3.57 -1.32 1.92
N TRP A 11 3.74 -2.22 0.94
CA TRP A 11 2.80 -3.32 0.71
C TRP A 11 2.78 -4.29 1.90
N VAL A 12 3.96 -4.67 2.41
CA VAL A 12 4.08 -5.51 3.61
C VAL A 12 3.42 -4.86 4.83
N PHE A 13 3.64 -3.57 5.06
CA PHE A 13 3.02 -2.84 6.17
C PHE A 13 1.49 -2.78 6.03
N PHE A 14 0.99 -2.51 4.82
CA PHE A 14 -0.45 -2.49 4.53
C PHE A 14 -1.10 -3.87 4.76
N CYS A 15 -0.46 -4.95 4.30
CA CYS A 15 -0.91 -6.32 4.55
C CYS A 15 -0.93 -6.66 6.04
N ALA A 16 0.10 -6.25 6.79
CA ALA A 16 0.16 -6.48 8.24
C ALA A 16 -0.98 -5.75 8.99
N LEU A 17 -1.27 -4.50 8.61
CA LEU A 17 -2.34 -3.70 9.22
C LEU A 17 -3.72 -4.30 8.90
N HIS A 18 -3.95 -4.74 7.67
CA HIS A 18 -5.19 -5.43 7.28
C HIS A 18 -5.36 -6.77 8.00
N ALA A 19 -4.30 -7.58 8.10
CA ALA A 19 -4.33 -8.83 8.86
C ALA A 19 -4.72 -8.58 10.33
N GLY A 20 -4.13 -7.54 10.96
CA GLY A 20 -4.50 -7.12 12.31
C GLY A 20 -5.97 -6.73 12.44
N ALA A 21 -6.49 -5.93 11.50
CA ALA A 21 -7.90 -5.53 11.49
C ALA A 21 -8.84 -6.74 11.35
N LEU A 22 -8.52 -7.69 10.47
CA LEU A 22 -9.33 -8.91 10.29
C LEU A 22 -9.33 -9.79 11.54
N LEU A 23 -8.21 -9.91 12.26
CA LEU A 23 -8.14 -10.63 13.53
C LEU A 23 -9.00 -9.98 14.61
N ILE A 24 -9.02 -8.64 14.70
CA ILE A 24 -9.88 -7.91 15.64
C ILE A 24 -11.36 -8.15 15.32
N ILE A 25 -11.73 -8.02 14.04
CA ILE A 25 -13.12 -8.23 13.59
C ILE A 25 -13.57 -9.67 13.87
N LEU A 26 -12.72 -10.66 13.57
CA LEU A 26 -12.98 -12.06 13.88
C LEU A 26 -13.18 -12.25 15.39
N GLY A 27 -12.32 -11.66 16.22
CA GLY A 27 -12.46 -11.71 17.69
C GLY A 27 -13.78 -11.13 18.19
N VAL A 28 -14.21 -9.98 17.65
CA VAL A 28 -15.51 -9.36 17.98
C VAL A 28 -16.67 -10.24 17.54
N ALA A 29 -16.62 -10.81 16.33
CA ALA A 29 -17.68 -11.68 15.82
C ALA A 29 -17.86 -12.92 16.72
N LEU A 30 -16.77 -13.59 17.08
CA LEU A 30 -16.78 -14.75 17.98
C LEU A 30 -17.30 -14.38 19.38
N PHE A 31 -16.93 -13.20 19.90
CA PHE A 31 -17.42 -12.72 21.19
C PHE A 31 -18.93 -12.46 21.18
N LEU A 32 -19.46 -11.83 20.14
CA LEU A 32 -20.90 -11.57 20.01
C LEU A 32 -21.71 -12.85 19.78
N GLU A 33 -21.15 -13.80 19.03
CA GLU A 33 -21.70 -15.14 18.87
C GLU A 33 -21.77 -15.88 20.21
N ALA A 34 -20.71 -15.84 21.02
CA ALA A 34 -20.70 -16.43 22.36
C ALA A 34 -21.77 -15.83 23.30
N ARG A 35 -22.29 -14.64 22.98
CA ARG A 35 -23.38 -13.97 23.70
C ARG A 35 -24.77 -14.26 23.11
N ASN A 36 -24.88 -15.12 22.09
CA ASN A 36 -26.11 -15.40 21.33
C ASN A 36 -26.78 -14.13 20.78
N MET A 37 -26.00 -13.09 20.49
CA MET A 37 -26.52 -11.82 19.96
C MET A 37 -26.69 -11.83 18.44
N LEU A 38 -26.25 -12.88 17.75
CA LEU A 38 -26.26 -12.98 16.29
C LEU A 38 -27.09 -14.19 15.81
N PRO A 39 -28.13 -13.98 14.99
CA PRO A 39 -28.99 -15.06 14.50
C PRO A 39 -28.36 -15.92 13.40
N ASN A 40 -27.27 -15.47 12.78
CA ASN A 40 -26.55 -16.19 11.70
C ASN A 40 -25.04 -15.83 11.71
N PRO A 41 -24.24 -16.46 12.58
CA PRO A 41 -22.83 -16.08 12.78
C PRO A 41 -21.95 -16.37 11.56
N PHE A 42 -22.17 -17.51 10.89
CA PHE A 42 -21.38 -17.94 9.74
C PHE A 42 -21.53 -17.03 8.51
N GLY A 43 -22.75 -16.59 8.20
CA GLY A 43 -23.01 -15.73 7.04
C GLY A 43 -22.42 -14.34 7.21
N LEU A 44 -22.52 -13.77 8.42
CA LEU A 44 -21.98 -12.45 8.72
C LEU A 44 -20.45 -12.47 8.80
N ALA A 45 -19.85 -13.51 9.41
CA ALA A 45 -18.41 -13.69 9.43
C ALA A 45 -17.83 -13.85 8.01
N PHE A 46 -18.46 -14.64 7.15
CA PHE A 46 -17.97 -14.85 5.78
C PHE A 46 -18.08 -13.57 4.93
N SER A 47 -19.15 -12.80 5.09
CA SER A 47 -19.36 -11.54 4.37
C SER A 47 -18.40 -10.44 4.83
N VAL A 48 -18.16 -10.34 6.14
CA VAL A 48 -17.34 -9.29 6.74
C VAL A 48 -15.84 -9.61 6.66
N LEU A 49 -15.44 -10.88 6.69
CA LEU A 49 -14.02 -11.27 6.64
C LEU A 49 -13.60 -11.77 5.26
N GLY A 50 -14.42 -12.56 4.59
CA GLY A 50 -14.07 -13.21 3.32
C GLY A 50 -13.98 -12.22 2.17
N VAL A 51 -14.93 -11.29 2.06
CA VAL A 51 -14.95 -10.31 0.96
C VAL A 51 -13.77 -9.35 1.04
N PRO A 52 -13.45 -8.72 2.20
CA PRO A 52 -12.27 -7.86 2.28
C PRO A 52 -10.97 -8.62 2.06
N LEU A 53 -10.85 -9.86 2.59
CA LEU A 53 -9.65 -10.69 2.42
C LEU A 53 -9.36 -10.99 0.94
N LEU A 54 -10.40 -11.29 0.15
CA LEU A 54 -10.27 -11.54 -1.29
C LEU A 54 -9.98 -10.27 -2.08
N LEU A 55 -10.54 -9.13 -1.66
CA LEU A 55 -10.35 -7.86 -2.35
C LEU A 55 -9.04 -7.16 -1.96
N THR A 56 -8.44 -7.49 -0.82
CA THR A 56 -7.20 -6.86 -0.33
C THR A 56 -6.03 -6.86 -1.31
N PRO A 57 -5.66 -7.96 -1.99
CA PRO A 57 -4.54 -7.93 -2.93
C PRO A 57 -4.84 -7.03 -4.13
N ILE A 58 -6.09 -7.00 -4.60
CA ILE A 58 -6.54 -6.15 -5.73
C ILE A 58 -6.51 -4.68 -5.32
N PHE A 59 -7.08 -4.36 -4.17
CA PHE A 59 -7.09 -3.00 -3.62
C PHE A 59 -5.68 -2.53 -3.26
N GLY A 60 -4.89 -3.36 -2.57
CA GLY A 60 -3.53 -3.03 -2.17
C GLY A 60 -2.63 -2.74 -3.37
N TRP A 61 -2.71 -3.56 -4.41
CA TRP A 61 -1.98 -3.32 -5.67
C TRP A 61 -2.45 -2.03 -6.34
N GLY A 62 -3.75 -1.89 -6.58
CA GLY A 62 -4.31 -0.71 -7.26
C GLY A 62 -4.01 0.60 -6.55
N TRP A 63 -4.13 0.64 -5.22
CA TRP A 63 -3.81 1.82 -4.42
C TRP A 63 -2.31 2.12 -4.40
N SER A 64 -1.45 1.10 -4.39
CA SER A 64 0.00 1.32 -4.46
C SER A 64 0.44 1.95 -5.79
N GLU A 65 -0.12 1.50 -6.91
CA GLU A 65 0.15 2.06 -8.24
C GLU A 65 -0.37 3.49 -8.35
N LEU A 66 -1.61 3.74 -7.91
CA LEU A 66 -2.19 5.09 -7.89
C LEU A 66 -1.39 6.05 -7.02
N TYR A 67 -0.96 5.60 -5.84
CA TYR A 67 -0.14 6.39 -4.93
C TYR A 67 1.22 6.73 -5.55
N VAL A 68 1.90 5.75 -6.17
CA VAL A 68 3.19 5.98 -6.83
C VAL A 68 3.04 6.95 -8.00
N TRP A 69 1.98 6.79 -8.80
CA TRP A 69 1.65 7.70 -9.89
C TRP A 69 1.46 9.13 -9.38
N TRP A 70 0.58 9.33 -8.38
CA TRP A 70 0.31 10.65 -7.79
C TRP A 70 1.53 11.29 -7.13
N TYR A 71 2.37 10.49 -6.46
CA TYR A 71 3.59 10.99 -5.84
C TYR A 71 4.62 11.44 -6.89
N ASN A 72 4.79 10.68 -7.96
CA ASN A 72 5.71 11.05 -9.04
C ASN A 72 5.24 12.29 -9.82
N ASP A 73 3.93 12.45 -9.99
CA ASP A 73 3.36 13.61 -10.67
C ASP A 73 3.61 14.92 -9.90
N ARG A 74 3.76 14.82 -8.57
CA ARG A 74 4.09 15.96 -7.70
C ARG A 74 5.57 16.32 -7.65
N ILE A 75 6.46 15.46 -8.15
CA ILE A 75 7.89 15.77 -8.19
C ILE A 75 8.11 16.67 -9.41
N PRO A 76 8.50 17.94 -9.22
CA PRO A 76 8.78 18.82 -10.35
C PRO A 76 9.84 18.20 -11.26
N SER A 77 9.74 18.44 -12.57
CA SER A 77 10.66 17.87 -13.57
C SER A 77 12.15 18.22 -13.33
N HIS A 78 12.41 19.26 -12.54
CA HIS A 78 13.76 19.65 -12.15
C HIS A 78 14.31 18.85 -10.96
N TYR A 79 13.62 17.84 -10.43
CA TYR A 79 14.18 16.95 -9.41
C TYR A 79 14.36 15.53 -9.93
N CYS A 80 15.44 14.87 -9.50
CA CYS A 80 15.67 13.47 -9.82
C CYS A 80 14.59 12.59 -9.16
N ARG A 81 13.85 11.83 -9.98
CA ARG A 81 12.79 10.91 -9.51
C ARG A 81 13.30 9.78 -8.61
N THR A 82 14.60 9.51 -8.60
CA THR A 82 15.20 8.46 -7.77
C THR A 82 15.69 8.98 -6.41
N CYS A 83 16.44 10.08 -6.39
CA CYS A 83 17.07 10.57 -5.15
C CYS A 83 16.52 11.91 -4.64
N GLY A 84 15.71 12.61 -5.44
CA GLY A 84 15.19 13.94 -5.08
C GLY A 84 16.21 15.08 -5.20
N TYR A 85 17.36 14.85 -5.85
CA TYR A 85 18.36 15.91 -6.09
C TYR A 85 17.83 16.94 -7.09
N ASP A 86 18.14 18.21 -6.85
CA ASP A 86 17.79 19.31 -7.75
C ASP A 86 18.67 19.27 -9.01
N LEU A 87 18.05 18.96 -10.14
CA LEU A 87 18.63 18.89 -11.47
C LEU A 87 18.65 20.25 -12.17
N THR A 88 18.30 21.34 -11.49
CA THR A 88 18.41 22.69 -12.05
C THR A 88 19.84 22.95 -12.52
N GLY A 89 20.01 23.19 -13.82
CA GLY A 89 21.33 23.40 -14.44
C GLY A 89 22.11 22.12 -14.75
N ASN A 90 21.53 20.92 -14.59
CA ASN A 90 22.17 19.69 -15.02
C ASN A 90 22.10 19.53 -16.54
N VAL A 91 23.25 19.55 -17.21
CA VAL A 91 23.38 19.35 -18.67
C VAL A 91 23.83 17.95 -19.06
N SER A 92 24.26 17.13 -18.10
CA SER A 92 24.86 15.82 -18.37
C SER A 92 23.84 14.74 -18.73
N GLY A 93 22.54 14.99 -18.51
CA GLY A 93 21.49 13.98 -18.68
C GLY A 93 21.56 12.83 -17.67
N VAL A 94 22.46 12.90 -16.68
CA VAL A 94 22.65 11.90 -15.62
C VAL A 94 22.69 12.61 -14.27
N CYS A 95 22.05 12.05 -13.25
CA CYS A 95 22.05 12.66 -11.91
C CYS A 95 23.43 12.49 -11.24
N PRO A 96 24.05 13.57 -10.72
CA PRO A 96 25.39 13.51 -10.12
C PRO A 96 25.44 12.74 -8.79
N GLU A 97 24.31 12.67 -8.07
CA GLU A 97 24.22 11.97 -6.77
C GLU A 97 24.03 10.47 -6.93
N CYS A 98 23.15 10.04 -7.84
CA CYS A 98 22.75 8.63 -7.95
C CYS A 98 23.20 7.93 -9.23
N GLY A 99 23.67 8.67 -10.23
CA GLY A 99 24.09 8.12 -11.52
C GLY A 99 22.95 7.66 -12.43
N ASP A 100 21.69 7.86 -12.04
CA ASP A 100 20.54 7.51 -12.88
C ASP A 100 20.36 8.54 -14.01
N PRO A 101 19.94 8.11 -15.22
CA PRO A 101 19.61 9.02 -16.30
C PRO A 101 18.41 9.91 -15.92
N VAL A 102 18.52 11.19 -16.29
CA VAL A 102 17.46 12.18 -16.16
C VAL A 102 16.50 11.97 -17.33
N VAL A 103 15.38 11.29 -17.05
CA VAL A 103 14.29 11.01 -18.01
C VAL A 103 13.04 11.80 -17.67
#